data_AF-A0A401QG18-F1
#
_entry.id   AF-A0A401QG18-F1
#
_cell.length_a   1.000
_cell.length_b   1.000
_cell.length_c   1.000
_cell.angle_alpha   90.00
_cell.angle_beta   90.00
_cell.angle_gamma   90.00
#
_symmetry.space_group_name_H-M   'P 1'
#
loop_
_entity.id
_entity.type
_entity.pdbx_description
1 polymer ?
#
loop_
_entity_poly.entity_id
_entity_poly.type
_entity_poly.pdbx_seq_one_letter_code
_entity_poly.pdbx_strand_id
1 'polypeptide(L)'
;MLLTESPFDIMLCLLGPLQVPLAAESVDVVVFCLALMGSNLLDFLVEASRVLKLGGILMIAEVASRFEDVRSFVNILGSLGFKIISK
;
A
#
# COMPACT_ATOMS: atom_id res chain seq x y z
N MET A 1 -2.04 5.74 -12.15
CA MET A 1 -2.35 7.16 -12.38
C MET A 1 -2.20 7.82 -11.03
N LEU A 2 -1.11 8.56 -10.81
CA LEU A 2 -0.92 9.34 -9.58
C LEU A 2 -1.91 10.50 -9.64
N LEU A 3 -2.89 10.53 -8.74
CA LEU A 3 -3.74 11.70 -8.57
C LEU A 3 -3.09 12.57 -7.49
N THR A 4 -2.15 13.43 -7.89
CA THR A 4 -1.53 14.43 -7.01
C THR A 4 -2.39 15.70 -6.88
N GLU A 5 -3.71 15.57 -6.99
CA GLU A 5 -4.66 16.70 -7.12
C GLU A 5 -5.41 16.98 -5.80
N SER A 6 -4.74 16.83 -4.66
CA SER A 6 -5.30 17.10 -3.33
C SER A 6 -4.25 17.72 -2.39
N PRO A 7 -4.63 18.49 -1.36
CA PRO A 7 -3.69 19.03 -0.36
C PRO A 7 -2.99 17.94 0.49
N PHE A 8 -3.39 16.68 0.31
CA PHE A 8 -2.75 15.49 0.84
C PHE A 8 -2.16 14.73 -0.35
N ASP A 9 -0.91 14.31 -0.24
CA ASP A 9 -0.26 13.50 -1.27
C ASP A 9 -0.83 12.07 -1.18
N ILE A 10 -1.71 11.69 -2.12
CA ILE A 10 -2.37 10.38 -2.16
C ILE A 10 -1.85 9.56 -3.34
N MET A 11 -1.32 8.37 -3.05
CA MET A 11 -0.90 7.38 -4.04
C MET A 11 -2.00 6.34 -4.25
N LEU A 12 -2.60 6.30 -5.44
CA LEU A 12 -3.49 5.20 -5.84
C LEU A 12 -2.73 4.25 -6.79
N CYS A 13 -2.43 3.04 -6.31
CA CYS A 13 -1.79 2.02 -7.12
C CYS A 13 -2.85 1.06 -7.65
N LEU A 14 -3.17 1.18 -8.95
CA LEU A 14 -4.21 0.38 -9.62
C LEU A 14 -3.60 -0.69 -10.55
N LEU A 15 -2.31 -0.57 -10.92
CA LEU A 15 -1.48 -1.49 -11.73
C LEU A 15 -0.17 -0.73 -12.10
N GLY A 16 0.66 -0.41 -11.11
CA GLY A 16 1.87 0.42 -11.30
C GLY A 16 3.18 -0.40 -11.33
N PRO A 17 4.28 0.16 -11.90
CA PRO A 17 5.60 -0.45 -11.82
C PRO A 17 6.06 -0.59 -10.36
N LEU A 18 6.87 -1.61 -10.08
CA LEU A 18 7.40 -1.94 -8.74
C LEU A 18 8.18 -0.79 -8.06
N GLN A 19 8.58 0.21 -8.84
CA GLN A 19 9.33 1.36 -8.39
C GLN A 19 8.64 2.63 -8.89
N VAL A 20 8.07 3.39 -7.97
CA VAL A 20 7.35 4.61 -8.30
C VAL A 20 8.34 5.77 -8.23
N PRO A 21 8.35 6.72 -9.19
CA PRO A 21 9.28 7.85 -9.21
C PRO A 21 8.90 8.92 -8.17
N LEU A 22 8.63 8.50 -6.94
CA LEU A 22 8.37 9.34 -5.79
C LEU A 22 9.53 9.24 -4.80
N ALA A 23 9.80 10.37 -4.13
CA ALA A 23 10.74 10.40 -3.02
C ALA A 23 10.26 9.50 -1.87
N ALA A 24 11.20 9.07 -1.04
CA ALA A 24 10.84 8.41 0.21
C ALA A 24 10.10 9.41 1.12
N GLU A 25 9.17 8.92 1.93
CA GLU A 25 8.42 9.73 2.89
C GLU A 25 7.73 10.97 2.27
N SER A 26 7.21 10.84 1.05
CA SER A 26 6.56 11.94 0.34
C SER A 26 5.03 11.85 0.34
N VAL A 27 4.45 10.71 0.70
CA VAL A 27 3.01 10.43 0.55
C VAL A 27 2.35 10.29 1.91
N ASP A 28 1.18 10.89 2.08
CA ASP A 28 0.38 10.80 3.31
C ASP A 28 -0.49 9.53 3.33
N VAL A 29 -1.04 9.15 2.16
CA VAL A 29 -1.93 8.00 2.03
C VAL A 29 -1.59 7.16 0.80
N VAL A 30 -1.43 5.85 0.99
CA VAL A 30 -1.32 4.88 -0.11
C VAL A 30 -2.58 4.02 -0.14
N VAL A 31 -3.18 3.87 -1.32
CA VAL A 31 -4.38 3.06 -1.55
C VAL A 31 -4.08 1.99 -2.61
N PHE A 32 -4.23 0.73 -2.24
CA PHE A 32 -4.25 -0.41 -3.15
C PHE A 32 -5.69 -0.80 -3.44
N CYS A 33 -6.14 -0.70 -4.70
CA CYS A 33 -7.51 -1.06 -5.10
C CYS A 33 -7.48 -2.08 -6.24
N LEU A 34 -7.87 -3.33 -5.96
CA LEU A 34 -7.85 -4.45 -6.92
C LEU A 34 -6.50 -4.66 -7.63
N ALA A 35 -5.41 -4.21 -6.98
CA ALA A 35 -4.08 -4.09 -7.58
C ALA A 35 -3.11 -5.17 -7.10
N LEU A 36 -3.49 -5.98 -6.11
CA LEU A 36 -2.63 -7.03 -5.54
C LEU A 36 -2.70 -8.31 -6.37
N MET A 37 -2.60 -8.17 -7.69
CA MET A 37 -2.76 -9.25 -8.66
C MET A 37 -1.40 -9.71 -9.18
N GLY A 38 -0.67 -10.50 -8.39
CA GLY A 38 0.49 -11.27 -8.86
C GLY A 38 1.70 -11.24 -7.92
N SER A 39 2.02 -12.40 -7.35
CA SER A 39 3.31 -12.95 -6.88
C SER A 39 4.30 -12.14 -6.02
N ASN A 40 4.24 -10.81 -5.99
CA ASN A 40 5.24 -9.92 -5.39
C ASN A 40 4.62 -8.89 -4.44
N LEU A 41 3.59 -9.31 -3.70
CA LEU A 41 2.88 -8.49 -2.70
C LEU A 41 3.83 -7.77 -1.74
N LEU A 42 4.88 -8.47 -1.30
CA LEU A 42 5.88 -7.92 -0.39
C LEU A 42 6.60 -6.71 -0.99
N ASP A 43 6.96 -6.75 -2.27
CA ASP A 43 7.68 -5.65 -2.91
C ASP A 43 6.79 -4.40 -2.99
N PHE A 44 5.50 -4.57 -3.28
CA PHE A 44 4.54 -3.46 -3.26
C PHE A 44 4.36 -2.87 -1.87
N LEU A 45 4.34 -3.70 -0.83
CA LEU A 45 4.24 -3.22 0.56
C LEU A 45 5.50 -2.51 1.02
N VAL A 46 6.68 -2.99 0.62
CA VAL A 46 7.97 -2.35 0.89
C VAL A 46 8.04 -1.00 0.19
N GLU A 47 7.64 -0.93 -1.07
CA GLU A 47 7.61 0.32 -1.82
C GLU A 47 6.59 1.30 -1.22
N ALA A 48 5.42 0.82 -0.80
CA ALA A 48 4.44 1.62 -0.08
C ALA A 48 5.03 2.17 1.22
N SER A 49 5.73 1.32 2.00
CA SER A 49 6.40 1.75 3.23
C SER A 49 7.51 2.77 2.96
N ARG A 50 8.21 2.70 1.83
CA ARG A 50 9.24 3.66 1.44
C ARG A 50 8.65 5.04 1.14
N VAL A 51 7.55 5.09 0.38
CA VAL A 51 6.94 6.37 -0.03
C VAL A 51 6.05 6.97 1.06
N LEU A 52 5.53 6.17 1.99
CA LEU A 52 4.73 6.65 3.12
C LEU A 52 5.57 7.52 4.05
N LYS A 53 5.01 8.65 4.47
CA LYS A 53 5.50 9.38 5.65
C LYS A 53 5.28 8.54 6.92
N LEU A 54 6.11 8.76 7.93
CA LEU A 54 5.86 8.25 9.27
C LEU A 54 4.48 8.72 9.77
N GLY A 55 3.62 7.76 10.12
CA GLY A 55 2.23 8.03 10.52
C GLY A 55 1.24 8.18 9.36
N GLY A 56 1.67 7.97 8.12
CA GLY A 56 0.78 7.88 6.96
C GLY A 56 -0.16 6.67 7.02
N ILE A 57 -1.13 6.63 6.11
CA ILE A 57 -2.19 5.61 6.09
C ILE A 57 -2.03 4.71 4.85
N LEU A 58 -2.05 3.40 5.09
CA LEU A 58 -2.13 2.39 4.05
C LEU A 58 -3.56 1.82 4.00
N MET A 59 -4.23 1.96 2.87
CA MET A 59 -5.57 1.42 2.60
C MET A 59 -5.50 0.33 1.56
N ILE A 60 -6.12 -0.82 1.82
CA ILE A 60 -6.15 -1.96 0.90
C ILE A 60 -7.60 -2.36 0.66
N ALA A 61 -8.06 -2.18 -0.57
CA ALA A 61 -9.37 -2.56 -1.07
C ALA A 61 -9.17 -3.69 -2.10
N GLU A 62 -9.23 -4.93 -1.63
CA GLU A 62 -8.97 -6.12 -2.45
C GLU A 62 -10.05 -7.18 -2.19
N VAL A 63 -10.30 -8.05 -3.16
CA VAL A 63 -11.33 -9.09 -3.00
C VAL A 63 -10.86 -10.13 -2.00
N ALA A 64 -11.63 -10.34 -0.92
CA ALA A 64 -11.28 -11.27 0.16
C ALA A 64 -10.98 -12.71 -0.34
N SER A 65 -11.62 -13.15 -1.41
CA SER A 65 -11.39 -14.47 -2.02
C SER A 65 -10.00 -14.65 -2.61
N ARG A 66 -9.23 -13.58 -2.80
CA ARG A 66 -7.84 -13.63 -3.29
C ARG A 66 -6.82 -13.86 -2.18
N PHE A 67 -7.21 -13.71 -0.92
CA PHE A 67 -6.34 -14.02 0.20
C PHE A 67 -6.59 -15.45 0.66
N GLU A 68 -5.57 -16.30 0.57
CA GLU A 68 -5.60 -17.64 1.17
C GLU A 68 -5.72 -17.55 2.70
N ASP A 69 -4.97 -16.63 3.32
CA ASP A 69 -5.11 -16.28 4.73
C ASP A 69 -4.86 -14.78 4.97
N VAL A 70 -5.94 -14.07 5.26
CA VAL A 70 -5.91 -12.65 5.62
C VAL A 70 -5.07 -12.42 6.89
N ARG A 71 -5.00 -13.36 7.83
CA ARG A 71 -4.23 -13.18 9.06
C ARG A 71 -2.73 -13.18 8.80
N SER A 72 -2.26 -14.12 7.98
CA SER A 72 -0.87 -14.13 7.50
C SER A 72 -0.51 -12.82 6.80
N PHE A 73 -1.40 -12.28 5.97
CA PHE A 73 -1.22 -10.98 5.33
C PHE A 73 -1.09 -9.83 6.34
N VAL A 74 -1.96 -9.80 7.34
CA VAL A 74 -1.90 -8.82 8.44
C VAL A 74 -0.60 -8.92 9.24
N ASN A 75 -0.11 -10.13 9.49
CA ASN A 75 1.14 -10.35 10.23
C ASN A 75 2.36 -9.83 9.45
N ILE A 76 2.35 -9.97 8.12
CA ILE A 76 3.38 -9.40 7.24
C ILE A 76 3.38 -7.88 7.33
N LEU A 77 2.19 -7.25 7.26
CA LEU A 77 2.05 -5.81 7.45
C LEU A 77 2.58 -5.35 8.81
N GLY A 78 2.27 -6.10 9.87
CA GLY A 78 2.83 -5.85 11.21
C GLY A 78 4.35 -5.92 11.26
N SER A 79 4.95 -6.88 10.53
CA SER A 79 6.41 -7.04 10.44
C SER A 79 7.09 -5.90 9.67
N LEU A 80 6.36 -5.23 8.78
CA LEU A 80 6.79 -4.03 8.07
C LEU A 80 6.57 -2.73 8.87
N GLY A 81 6.03 -2.82 10.09
CA GLY A 81 5.79 -1.67 10.96
C GLY A 81 4.40 -1.03 10.81
N PHE A 82 3.50 -1.63 10.03
CA PHE A 82 2.13 -1.15 9.91
C PHE A 82 1.27 -1.63 11.07
N LYS A 83 0.38 -0.76 11.56
CA LYS A 83 -0.64 -1.08 12.56
C LYS A 83 -2.02 -1.02 11.93
N ILE A 84 -2.82 -2.05 12.14
CA ILE A 84 -4.22 -2.05 11.70
C ILE A 84 -5.03 -1.05 12.52
N ILE A 85 -5.75 -0.18 11.83
CA ILE A 85 -6.66 0.81 12.41
C ILE A 85 -8.11 0.36 12.22
N SER A 86 -8.47 -0.14 11.03
CA SER A 86 -9.79 -0.65 10.70
C SER A 86 -9.68 -1.84 9.75
N LYS A 87 -10.65 -2.76 9.83
CA LYS A 87 -10.83 -3.88 8.90
C LYS A 87 -12.04 -3.64 8.01
#